data_AF-A0A139XDH6-F1
#
_entry.id   AF-A0A139XDH6-F1
#
_cell.length_a   1.000
_cell.length_b   1.000
_cell.length_c   1.000
_cell.angle_alpha   90.00
_cell.angle_beta   90.00
_cell.angle_gamma   90.00
#
_symmetry.space_group_name_H-M   'P 1'
#
loop_
_entity.id
_entity.type
_entity.pdbx_description
1 polymer ?
#
loop_
_entity_poly.entity_id
_entity_poly.type
_entity_poly.pdbx_seq_one_letter_code
_entity_poly.pdbx_strand_id
1 'polypeptide(L)'
;MTYAIIETGGKQIKVEPGRFYDIELLSAQPDEKVTIDKVLLVQHNGDVTIGQPLVTGAKVEGTVLRHLRGRKVLVYKMQPKKKTRKKRGHRQEITRLMIDSISLNGSVLATGETTEAPAPAQVSEVDSEVGTVPPPEALETNAEEAAVDTIEASATTEA
;
A
#
# COMPACT_ATOMS: atom_id res chain seq x y z
N MET A 1 -10.59 0.68 24.89
CA MET A 1 -10.18 0.37 23.51
C MET A 1 -11.21 0.98 22.57
N THR A 2 -10.90 2.14 21.99
CA THR A 2 -11.81 2.93 21.14
C THR A 2 -12.03 2.27 19.78
N TYR A 3 -13.27 2.25 19.28
CA TYR A 3 -13.60 1.81 17.93
C TYR A 3 -14.87 2.50 17.39
N ALA A 4 -15.04 2.50 16.07
CA ALA A 4 -16.28 2.94 15.43
C ALA A 4 -16.85 1.85 14.49
N ILE A 5 -18.12 1.99 14.13
CA ILE A 5 -18.73 1.25 13.01
C ILE A 5 -19.08 2.26 11.93
N ILE A 6 -18.46 2.11 10.77
CA ILE A 6 -18.66 2.97 9.60
C ILE A 6 -19.44 2.25 8.51
N GLU A 7 -20.20 2.99 7.71
CA GLU A 7 -20.77 2.51 6.45
C GLU A 7 -19.90 2.96 5.27
N THR A 8 -19.43 2.02 4.45
CA THR A 8 -18.62 2.32 3.25
C THR A 8 -18.90 1.27 2.18
N GLY A 9 -19.12 1.69 0.93
CA GLY A 9 -19.47 0.79 -0.18
C GLY A 9 -20.75 -0.03 0.05
N GLY A 10 -21.69 0.47 0.86
CA GLY A 10 -22.90 -0.27 1.25
C GLY A 10 -22.67 -1.41 2.25
N LYS A 11 -21.51 -1.45 2.92
CA LYS A 11 -21.15 -2.43 3.94
C LYS A 11 -20.84 -1.72 5.26
N GLN A 12 -21.12 -2.38 6.38
CA GLN A 12 -20.77 -1.89 7.71
C GLN A 12 -19.50 -2.59 8.21
N ILE A 13 -18.53 -1.84 8.71
CA ILE A 13 -17.21 -2.36 9.12
C ILE A 13 -16.83 -1.76 10.48
N LYS A 14 -16.37 -2.61 11.41
CA LYS A 14 -15.76 -2.15 12.67
C LYS A 14 -14.33 -1.67 12.39
N VAL A 15 -14.06 -0.41 12.70
CA VAL A 15 -12.76 0.23 12.52
C VAL A 15 -12.15 0.65 13.85
N GLU A 16 -10.84 0.44 13.97
CA GLU A 16 -10.00 0.80 15.11
C GLU A 16 -8.85 1.71 14.60
N PRO A 17 -8.45 2.74 15.36
CA PRO A 17 -7.38 3.65 14.96
C PRO A 17 -6.02 2.94 14.89
N GLY A 18 -5.14 3.40 14.01
CA GLY A 18 -3.82 2.81 13.76
C GLY A 18 -3.86 1.50 12.96
N ARG A 19 -5.02 1.06 12.45
CA ARG A 19 -5.17 -0.19 11.68
C ARG A 19 -5.59 0.08 10.24
N PHE A 20 -5.18 -0.81 9.34
CA PHE A 20 -5.57 -0.79 7.93
C PHE A 20 -6.75 -1.73 7.66
N TYR A 21 -7.64 -1.32 6.76
CA TYR A 21 -8.81 -2.08 6.32
C TYR A 21 -8.90 -2.08 4.78
N ASP A 22 -9.26 -3.23 4.21
CA ASP A 22 -9.52 -3.37 2.77
C ASP A 22 -11.01 -3.11 2.51
N ILE A 23 -11.33 -2.01 1.82
CA ILE A 23 -12.68 -1.50 1.55
C ILE A 23 -12.99 -1.48 0.04
N GLU A 24 -14.22 -1.09 -0.32
CA GLU A 24 -14.59 -0.83 -1.73
C GLU A 24 -13.67 0.23 -2.37
N LEU A 25 -13.62 0.29 -3.71
CA LEU A 25 -12.85 1.32 -4.40
C LEU A 25 -13.38 2.72 -4.06
N LEU A 26 -12.46 3.61 -3.65
CA LEU A 26 -12.68 5.04 -3.47
C LEU A 26 -12.04 5.82 -4.62
N SER A 27 -12.62 6.97 -4.98
CA SER A 27 -12.14 7.85 -6.06
C SER A 27 -10.97 8.78 -5.66
N ALA A 28 -10.52 8.72 -4.40
CA ALA A 28 -9.33 9.41 -3.90
C ALA A 28 -8.05 8.76 -4.45
N GLN A 29 -6.95 9.50 -4.48
CA GLN A 29 -5.61 9.03 -4.87
C GLN A 29 -4.93 8.23 -3.74
N PRO A 30 -3.86 7.46 -4.03
CA PRO A 30 -2.92 7.04 -2.99
C PRO A 30 -2.35 8.25 -2.22
N ASP A 31 -2.09 8.02 -0.94
CA ASP A 31 -1.60 8.98 0.06
C ASP A 31 -2.53 10.19 0.34
N GLU A 32 -3.74 10.20 -0.26
CA GLU A 32 -4.79 11.18 0.03
C GLU A 32 -5.53 10.85 1.34
N LYS A 33 -5.88 11.89 2.11
CA LYS A 33 -6.69 11.79 3.33
C LYS A 33 -8.17 11.80 3.00
N VAL A 34 -8.90 10.80 3.49
CA VAL A 34 -10.35 10.65 3.32
C VAL A 34 -11.06 10.75 4.65
N THR A 35 -12.07 11.61 4.72
CA THR A 35 -13.00 11.69 5.85
C THR A 35 -14.26 10.87 5.56
N ILE A 36 -14.73 10.11 6.55
CA ILE A 36 -15.94 9.30 6.47
C ILE A 36 -16.94 9.80 7.51
N ASP A 37 -17.93 10.58 7.05
CA ASP A 37 -19.03 11.10 7.89
C ASP A 37 -20.11 10.05 8.21
N LYS A 38 -20.12 8.91 7.50
CA LYS A 38 -21.09 7.82 7.71
C LYS A 38 -20.72 6.93 8.91
N VAL A 39 -20.82 7.49 10.12
CA VAL A 39 -20.56 6.78 11.38
C VAL A 39 -21.89 6.37 12.04
N LEU A 40 -22.05 5.06 12.27
CA LEU A 40 -23.27 4.45 12.84
C LEU A 40 -23.19 4.30 14.36
N LEU A 41 -21.99 4.03 14.88
CA LEU A 41 -21.72 3.80 16.29
C LEU A 41 -20.28 4.21 16.59
N VAL A 42 -20.06 4.83 17.76
CA VAL A 42 -18.73 5.08 18.34
C VAL A 42 -18.70 4.47 19.74
N GLN A 43 -17.65 3.72 20.05
CA GLN A 43 -17.36 3.24 21.41
C GLN A 43 -16.06 3.87 21.89
N HIS A 44 -16.11 4.44 23.09
CA HIS A 44 -14.94 5.00 23.75
C HIS A 44 -14.90 4.51 25.21
N ASN A 45 -14.03 3.54 25.47
CA ASN A 45 -13.56 3.11 26.81
C ASN A 45 -14.63 2.67 27.84
N GLY A 46 -15.89 2.58 27.43
CA GLY A 46 -17.02 2.09 28.21
C GLY A 46 -18.32 2.62 27.59
N ASP A 47 -18.32 3.90 27.24
CA ASP A 47 -19.43 4.61 26.62
C ASP A 47 -19.65 4.15 25.18
N VAL A 48 -20.92 3.96 24.81
CA VAL A 48 -21.36 3.57 23.47
C VAL A 48 -22.35 4.61 22.96
N THR A 49 -21.92 5.43 21.99
CA THR A 49 -22.81 6.35 21.26
C THR A 49 -23.39 5.63 20.05
N ILE A 50 -24.70 5.39 20.05
CA ILE A 50 -25.43 4.72 18.96
C ILE A 50 -26.19 5.77 18.15
N GLY A 51 -26.00 5.76 16.83
CA GLY A 51 -26.67 6.68 15.90
C GLY A 51 -28.14 6.34 15.63
N GLN A 52 -28.92 7.35 15.26
CA GLN A 52 -30.32 7.20 14.85
C GLN A 52 -30.63 8.10 13.62
N PRO A 53 -30.28 7.70 12.39
CA PRO A 53 -29.54 6.48 12.00
C PRO A 53 -28.01 6.65 11.99
N LEU A 54 -27.50 7.88 12.09
CA LEU A 54 -26.07 8.19 12.16
C LEU A 54 -25.75 8.91 13.49
N VAL A 55 -24.49 8.89 13.91
CA VAL A 55 -24.02 9.69 15.05
C VAL A 55 -23.71 11.10 14.56
N THR A 56 -24.52 12.08 14.95
CA THR A 56 -24.30 13.49 14.58
C THR A 56 -22.95 13.99 15.10
N GLY A 57 -22.17 14.60 14.22
CA GLY A 57 -20.86 15.16 14.55
C GLY A 57 -19.72 14.14 14.75
N ALA A 58 -19.95 12.84 14.51
CA ALA A 58 -18.87 11.86 14.44
C ALA A 58 -18.24 11.82 13.03
N LYS A 59 -16.92 11.78 12.97
CA LYS A 59 -16.14 11.63 11.73
C LYS A 59 -14.97 10.67 11.98
N VAL A 60 -14.72 9.79 11.03
CA VAL A 60 -13.51 8.96 11.00
C VAL A 60 -12.60 9.49 9.88
N GLU A 61 -11.33 9.72 10.19
CA GLU A 61 -10.33 10.16 9.23
C GLU A 61 -9.37 9.01 8.94
N GLY A 62 -8.92 8.90 7.69
CA GLY A 62 -7.98 7.88 7.30
C GLY A 62 -7.27 8.13 5.98
N THR A 63 -6.00 7.73 5.90
CA THR A 63 -5.15 7.89 4.72
C THR A 63 -5.25 6.68 3.80
N VAL A 64 -5.38 6.90 2.49
CA VAL A 64 -5.43 5.85 1.47
C VAL A 64 -4.03 5.33 1.18
N LEU A 65 -3.66 4.15 1.69
CA LEU A 65 -2.32 3.58 1.48
C LEU A 65 -2.08 3.10 0.05
N ARG A 66 -3.12 2.59 -0.63
CA ARG A 66 -3.08 2.16 -2.06
C ARG A 66 -4.40 1.53 -2.50
N HIS A 67 -4.64 1.57 -3.81
CA HIS A 67 -5.61 0.68 -4.46
C HIS A 67 -4.97 -0.69 -4.77
N LEU A 68 -5.78 -1.75 -4.67
CA LEU A 68 -5.39 -3.13 -4.85
C LEU A 68 -6.42 -3.88 -5.70
N ARG A 69 -5.99 -4.96 -6.35
CA ARG A 69 -6.89 -5.87 -7.07
C ARG A 69 -6.97 -7.19 -6.33
N GLY A 70 -8.16 -7.52 -5.84
CA GLY A 70 -8.43 -8.71 -5.03
C GLY A 70 -8.11 -10.03 -5.74
N ARG A 71 -8.19 -11.13 -4.98
CA ARG A 71 -7.94 -12.51 -5.48
C ARG A 71 -8.83 -12.80 -6.69
N LYS A 72 -8.28 -13.48 -7.71
CA LYS A 72 -8.98 -13.75 -8.98
C LYS A 72 -10.06 -14.81 -8.79
N VAL A 73 -11.32 -14.39 -8.73
CA VAL A 73 -12.47 -15.30 -8.69
C VAL A 73 -12.71 -15.88 -10.09
N LEU A 74 -12.69 -17.20 -10.21
CA LEU A 74 -12.93 -17.89 -11.49
C LEU A 74 -14.40 -18.32 -11.61
N VAL A 75 -15.18 -17.51 -12.32
CA VAL A 75 -16.58 -17.83 -12.66
C VAL A 75 -16.60 -18.78 -13.85
N TYR A 76 -16.87 -20.06 -13.58
CA TYR A 76 -17.09 -21.08 -14.59
C TYR A 76 -18.58 -21.36 -14.77
N LYS A 77 -19.09 -21.21 -15.98
CA LYS A 77 -20.47 -21.54 -16.37
C LYS A 77 -20.45 -22.62 -17.45
N MET A 78 -21.07 -23.76 -17.18
CA MET A 78 -21.14 -24.90 -18.08
C MET A 78 -22.58 -25.37 -18.19
N GLN A 79 -23.02 -25.73 -19.40
CA GLN A 79 -24.38 -26.24 -19.66
C GLN A 79 -24.28 -27.67 -20.20
N PRO A 80 -24.78 -28.68 -19.47
CA PRO A 80 -24.62 -30.09 -19.83
C PRO A 80 -25.33 -30.38 -21.16
N LYS A 81 -24.74 -31.26 -21.98
CA LYS A 81 -25.24 -31.67 -23.31
C LYS A 81 -25.43 -30.54 -24.35
N LYS A 82 -25.23 -29.26 -24.00
CA LYS A 82 -25.37 -28.10 -24.91
C LYS A 82 -24.03 -27.57 -25.47
N LYS A 83 -22.94 -28.35 -25.37
CA LYS A 83 -21.54 -28.02 -25.76
C LYS A 83 -21.00 -26.66 -25.26
N THR A 84 -21.69 -26.01 -24.31
CA THR A 84 -21.44 -24.62 -23.91
C THR A 84 -20.68 -24.55 -22.60
N ARG A 85 -19.47 -23.98 -22.63
CA ARG A 85 -18.62 -23.71 -21.47
C ARG A 85 -18.02 -22.30 -21.58
N LYS A 86 -18.08 -21.52 -20.51
CA LYS A 86 -17.52 -20.16 -20.41
C LYS A 86 -16.76 -20.02 -19.08
N LYS A 87 -15.48 -19.65 -19.13
CA LYS A 87 -14.60 -19.43 -17.97
C LYS A 87 -14.18 -17.96 -17.95
N ARG A 88 -14.70 -17.15 -17.03
CA ARG A 88 -14.34 -15.73 -16.87
C ARG A 88 -13.66 -15.54 -15.52
N GLY A 89 -12.55 -14.79 -15.50
CA GLY A 89 -12.00 -14.27 -14.25
C GLY A 89 -12.65 -12.94 -13.89
N HIS A 90 -12.98 -12.76 -12.61
CA HIS A 90 -13.21 -11.45 -12.01
C HIS A 90 -12.08 -11.13 -11.02
N ARG A 91 -11.79 -9.84 -10.84
CA ARG A 91 -11.01 -9.29 -9.73
C ARG A 91 -11.74 -8.03 -9.30
N GLN A 92 -12.06 -7.92 -8.01
CA GLN A 92 -12.59 -6.68 -7.45
C GLN A 92 -11.44 -5.68 -7.28
N GLU A 93 -11.65 -4.43 -7.66
CA GLU A 93 -10.81 -3.32 -7.18
C GLU A 93 -11.25 -2.95 -5.76
N ILE A 94 -10.28 -2.79 -4.87
CA ILE A 94 -10.45 -2.49 -3.45
C ILE A 94 -9.43 -1.43 -3.04
N THR A 95 -9.79 -0.56 -2.10
CA THR A 95 -8.86 0.42 -1.53
C THR A 95 -8.38 -0.09 -0.16
N ARG A 96 -7.09 0.02 0.13
CA ARG A 96 -6.57 -0.15 1.50
C ARG A 96 -6.48 1.22 2.16
N LEU A 97 -7.28 1.42 3.21
CA LEU A 97 -7.35 2.65 3.97
C LEU A 97 -6.84 2.39 5.40
N MET A 98 -5.93 3.23 5.87
CA MET A 98 -5.49 3.28 7.27
C MET A 98 -6.37 4.25 8.04
N ILE A 99 -6.74 3.91 9.28
CA ILE A 99 -7.58 4.77 10.12
C ILE A 99 -6.68 5.59 11.03
N ASP A 100 -6.70 6.91 10.87
CA ASP A 100 -5.77 7.82 11.53
C ASP A 100 -6.39 8.39 12.82
N SER A 101 -7.65 8.84 12.75
CA SER A 101 -8.36 9.43 13.88
C SER A 101 -9.84 9.02 13.93
N ILE A 102 -10.40 8.99 15.15
CA ILE A 102 -11.85 8.92 15.37
C ILE A 102 -12.25 10.15 16.20
N SER A 103 -13.13 10.97 15.65
CA SER A 103 -13.62 12.20 16.29
C SER A 103 -15.12 12.16 16.55
N LEU A 104 -15.55 12.87 17.60
CA LEU A 104 -16.95 13.03 18.00
C LEU A 104 -17.19 14.46 18.49
N ASN A 105 -18.04 15.21 17.80
CA ASN A 105 -18.37 16.61 18.07
C ASN A 105 -17.13 17.53 18.20
N GLY A 106 -16.09 17.27 17.40
CA GLY A 106 -14.83 18.02 17.41
C GLY A 106 -13.82 17.56 18.47
N SER A 107 -14.18 16.65 19.37
CA SER A 107 -13.22 15.98 20.26
C SER A 107 -12.59 14.78 19.55
N VAL A 108 -11.26 14.67 19.56
CA VAL A 108 -10.54 13.50 19.03
C VAL A 108 -10.46 12.44 20.14
N LEU A 109 -11.15 11.32 19.95
CA LEU A 109 -11.30 10.26 20.96
C LEU A 109 -10.17 9.22 20.93
N ALA A 110 -9.48 9.10 19.80
CA ALA A 110 -8.25 8.35 19.65
C ALA A 110 -7.54 8.74 18.35
N THR A 111 -6.22 8.84 18.43
CA THR A 111 -5.30 8.91 17.29
C THR A 111 -4.58 7.58 17.19
N GLY A 112 -4.36 7.07 15.98
CA GLY A 112 -3.44 5.95 15.78
C GLY A 112 -2.01 6.42 16.03
N GLU A 113 -1.35 5.88 17.06
CA GLU A 113 0.08 6.12 17.27
C GLU A 113 0.87 5.46 16.13
N THR A 114 1.14 6.23 15.08
CA THR A 114 2.20 5.90 14.13
C THR A 114 3.50 5.88 14.92
N THR A 115 3.99 4.68 15.24
CA THR A 115 5.37 4.50 15.74
C THR A 115 6.31 4.95 14.64
N GLU A 116 6.72 6.22 14.71
CA GLU A 116 7.71 6.82 13.83
C GLU A 116 9.01 6.02 13.96
N ALA A 117 9.33 5.22 12.94
CA ALA A 117 10.61 4.55 12.87
C ALA A 117 11.69 5.65 12.83
N PRO A 118 12.61 5.71 13.81
CA PRO A 118 13.38 6.92 14.05
C PRO A 118 14.26 7.24 12.84
N ALA A 119 14.09 8.45 12.30
CA ALA A 119 15.01 8.97 11.29
C ALA A 119 16.43 8.98 11.88
N PRO A 120 17.44 8.42 11.19
CA PRO A 120 18.81 8.47 11.67
C PRO A 120 19.27 9.93 11.76
N ALA A 121 19.65 10.35 12.97
CA ALA A 121 20.05 11.72 13.23
C ALA A 121 21.32 12.11 12.46
N GLN A 122 21.43 13.40 12.16
CA GLN A 122 22.59 14.01 11.52
C GLN A 122 23.81 13.97 12.46
N VAL A 123 25.01 13.83 11.90
CA VAL A 123 26.28 14.01 12.61
C VAL A 123 27.24 14.90 11.81
N SER A 124 27.09 16.21 12.00
CA SER A 124 28.23 17.12 12.21
C SER A 124 28.44 17.23 13.74
N GLU A 125 29.58 17.61 14.31
CA GLU A 125 30.87 18.19 13.85
C GLU A 125 31.91 17.72 14.91
N VAL A 126 33.23 17.60 14.74
CA VAL A 126 34.28 18.59 14.41
C VAL A 126 35.58 17.83 14.05
N ASP A 127 36.47 18.53 13.34
CA ASP A 127 37.80 18.16 12.82
C ASP A 127 38.79 17.34 13.68
N SER A 128 39.66 16.63 12.98
CA SER A 128 41.12 16.77 13.19
C SER A 128 41.84 16.72 11.84
N GLU A 129 42.89 17.54 11.69
CA GLU A 129 43.56 17.78 10.41
C GLU A 129 44.47 16.62 9.95
N VAL A 130 44.76 16.59 8.64
CA VAL A 130 46.08 16.41 7.98
C VAL A 130 45.96 15.57 6.69
N GLY A 131 46.47 16.11 5.57
CA GLY A 131 46.96 15.27 4.45
C GLY A 131 46.44 15.53 3.04
N THR A 132 47.05 16.50 2.35
CA THR A 132 47.43 16.41 0.92
C THR A 132 46.36 16.34 -0.20
N VAL A 133 46.17 17.51 -0.84
CA VAL A 133 46.16 17.79 -2.30
C VAL A 133 45.18 17.03 -3.25
N PRO A 134 44.31 17.75 -4.02
CA PRO A 134 43.44 17.17 -5.06
C PRO A 134 44.17 16.87 -6.40
N PRO A 135 43.57 16.07 -7.32
CA PRO A 135 44.27 15.52 -8.49
C PRO A 135 44.31 16.46 -9.73
N PRO A 136 45.35 16.36 -10.58
CA PRO A 136 45.40 16.93 -11.93
C PRO A 136 44.91 15.95 -13.02
N GLU A 137 44.75 16.46 -14.25
CA GLU A 137 43.97 15.83 -15.33
C GLU A 137 44.75 14.96 -16.34
N ALA A 138 43.98 14.09 -17.02
CA ALA A 138 44.14 13.40 -18.31
C ALA A 138 45.45 13.44 -19.13
N LEU A 139 45.81 12.26 -19.71
CA LEU A 139 45.95 12.05 -21.17
C LEU A 139 46.08 10.54 -21.53
N GLU A 140 46.19 10.22 -22.82
CA GLU A 140 45.88 8.91 -23.44
C GLU A 140 47.09 7.97 -23.69
N THR A 141 46.85 6.89 -24.48
CA THR A 141 47.80 5.88 -25.04
C THR A 141 48.18 4.71 -24.10
N ASN A 142 48.38 3.46 -24.55
CA ASN A 142 48.41 2.86 -25.90
C ASN A 142 47.51 1.60 -25.99
N ALA A 143 47.38 1.04 -27.21
CA ALA A 143 46.71 -0.24 -27.47
C ALA A 143 47.69 -1.32 -27.96
N GLU A 144 47.50 -2.55 -27.49
CA GLU A 144 47.86 -3.85 -28.10
C GLU A 144 46.76 -4.81 -27.58
N GLU A 145 45.95 -5.52 -28.38
CA GLU A 145 46.26 -6.59 -29.35
C GLU A 145 47.01 -7.80 -28.73
N ALA A 146 46.64 -9.07 -29.01
CA ALA A 146 45.63 -9.60 -29.94
C ALA A 146 45.12 -11.01 -29.51
N ALA A 147 44.20 -11.58 -30.31
CA ALA A 147 43.99 -13.03 -30.57
C ALA A 147 43.63 -13.97 -29.36
N VAL A 148 42.51 -14.72 -29.32
CA VAL A 148 41.47 -15.12 -30.29
C VAL A 148 41.94 -16.07 -31.41
N ASP A 149 41.08 -17.03 -31.78
CA ASP A 149 41.23 -18.07 -32.85
C ASP A 149 42.32 -19.15 -32.62
N THR A 150 42.17 -20.41 -33.04
CA THR A 150 41.09 -21.19 -33.71
C THR A 150 41.17 -22.68 -33.21
N ILE A 151 40.51 -23.75 -33.68
CA ILE A 151 39.81 -24.04 -34.95
C ILE A 151 38.55 -24.95 -34.75
N GLU A 152 38.26 -25.84 -35.69
CA GLU A 152 36.99 -26.50 -36.01
C GLU A 152 36.96 -28.04 -35.79
N ALA A 153 35.88 -28.65 -36.29
CA ALA A 153 35.72 -30.05 -36.78
C ALA A 153 35.29 -31.13 -35.75
N SER A 154 34.41 -32.10 -36.10
CA SER A 154 33.69 -32.35 -37.37
C SER A 154 32.28 -32.92 -37.12
N ALA A 155 31.45 -32.98 -38.17
CA ALA A 155 30.13 -33.61 -38.17
C ALA A 155 30.16 -35.03 -38.76
N THR A 156 29.23 -35.88 -38.33
CA THR A 156 28.91 -37.17 -38.97
C THR A 156 27.39 -37.37 -39.01
N THR A 157 26.88 -37.93 -40.11
CA THR A 157 25.49 -38.30 -40.34
C THR A 157 25.41 -39.69 -40.94
N GLU A 158 24.67 -40.58 -40.31
CA GLU A 158 24.12 -41.87 -40.79
C GLU A 158 23.02 -42.25 -39.78
N ALA A 159 22.03 -43.12 -40.02
CA ALA A 159 21.33 -43.64 -41.20
C ALA A 159 20.39 -44.73 -40.64
#